data_AF-A0A2H0W899-F1
#
_entry.id   AF-A0A2H0W899-F1
#
_cell.length_a   1.000
_cell.length_b   1.000
_cell.length_c   1.000
_cell.angle_alpha   90.00
_cell.angle_beta   90.00
_cell.angle_gamma   90.00
#
_symmetry.space_group_name_H-M   'P 1'
#
loop_
_entity.id
_entity.type
_entity.pdbx_description
1 polymer ?
#
loop_
_entity_poly.entity_id
_entity_poly.type
_entity_poly.pdbx_seq_one_letter_code
_entity_poly.pdbx_strand_id
1 'polypeptide(L)'
;MPDQGILEYIRAEKARGVDAETTRNELLKAGWKVSDIEVAFRAMTPEPTVESHPTAVTATDFSKLTEHKPSPTTIALQSVPKFKSKRLIFELFAVILIVLAGGGITYGYYYHLSPYLVLNKSMGKLSEVKTFEYSLTISNTDTSNKYDNFTLQSRGVEDITDLNNTKSSITLSGTSADDSTFTNPIGFQIDYRNISHNIYAKVDKLDGLEDLAAPIFDKWIKFDLTPIKEQYDLDKVDEPVAGSKDASKISSDQKDKLYKALKADKVFDFSERLLNEKVNGVDATHYQITLNKEGFLEFYTDAAKILFDREFTNNDIKSMRQDLRVINSADIEIWIGKNDSLPYKIVGSSQIVDPKTSKITGSSTLTLNFKNFNKSVTVATPTDTISFEEAFGLLFK
;
A
#
# COMPACT_ATOMS: atom_id res chain seq x y z
N MET A 1 -18.61 -10.63 -16.27
CA MET A 1 -19.81 -10.04 -16.90
C MET A 1 -20.86 -9.87 -15.82
N PRO A 2 -21.54 -8.72 -15.72
CA PRO A 2 -22.57 -8.50 -14.71
C PRO A 2 -23.73 -9.51 -14.86
N ASP A 3 -24.30 -9.92 -13.73
CA ASP A 3 -25.51 -10.75 -13.67
C ASP A 3 -26.67 -10.03 -14.37
N GLN A 4 -27.36 -10.71 -15.29
CA GLN A 4 -28.45 -10.11 -16.07
C GLN A 4 -29.65 -9.71 -15.21
N GLY A 5 -29.93 -10.45 -14.14
CA GLY A 5 -31.02 -10.13 -13.21
C GLY A 5 -30.76 -8.81 -12.47
N ILE A 6 -29.52 -8.59 -12.02
CA ILE A 6 -29.14 -7.30 -11.39
C ILE A 6 -29.27 -6.15 -12.42
N LEU A 7 -28.78 -6.35 -13.64
CA LEU A 7 -28.87 -5.32 -14.68
C LEU A 7 -30.32 -4.96 -15.06
N GLU A 8 -31.19 -5.97 -15.18
CA GLU A 8 -32.62 -5.76 -15.43
C GLU A 8 -33.30 -5.03 -14.28
N TYR A 9 -32.98 -5.38 -13.03
CA TYR A 9 -33.49 -4.70 -11.85
C TYR A 9 -33.07 -3.22 -11.83
N ILE A 10 -31.78 -2.91 -12.02
CA ILE A 10 -31.28 -1.54 -12.04
C ILE A 10 -31.93 -0.73 -13.18
N ARG A 11 -32.14 -1.32 -14.36
CA ARG A 11 -32.87 -0.65 -15.46
C ARG A 11 -34.31 -0.34 -15.08
N ALA A 12 -35.01 -1.29 -14.46
CA ALA A 12 -36.40 -1.13 -14.05
C ALA A 12 -36.58 -0.06 -12.97
N GLU A 13 -35.68 0.00 -11.98
CA GLU A 13 -35.68 1.04 -10.95
C GLU A 13 -35.33 2.43 -11.53
N LYS A 14 -34.33 2.50 -12.41
CA LYS A 14 -33.96 3.74 -13.11
C LYS A 14 -35.12 4.28 -13.97
N ALA A 15 -35.86 3.39 -14.64
CA ALA A 15 -37.05 3.76 -15.41
C ALA A 15 -38.20 4.27 -14.52
N ARG A 16 -38.24 3.87 -13.25
CA ARG A 16 -39.17 4.37 -12.23
C ARG A 16 -38.69 5.66 -11.54
N GLY A 17 -37.49 6.15 -11.87
CA GLY A 17 -36.92 7.35 -11.26
C GLY A 17 -36.41 7.14 -9.83
N VAL A 18 -36.18 5.89 -9.42
CA VAL A 18 -35.55 5.58 -8.14
C VAL A 18 -34.06 5.89 -8.24
N ASP A 19 -33.52 6.55 -7.22
CA ASP A 19 -32.11 6.94 -7.19
C ASP A 19 -31.20 5.71 -6.99
N ALA A 20 -29.96 5.83 -7.47
CA ALA A 20 -29.01 4.73 -7.47
C ALA A 20 -28.63 4.24 -6.06
N GLU A 21 -28.72 5.06 -5.03
CA GLU A 21 -28.40 4.66 -3.65
C GLU A 21 -29.53 3.81 -3.06
N THR A 22 -30.78 4.21 -3.29
CA THR A 22 -31.96 3.42 -2.93
C THR A 22 -31.93 2.04 -3.59
N THR A 23 -31.66 1.98 -4.91
CA THR A 23 -31.54 0.70 -5.64
C THR A 23 -30.42 -0.20 -5.09
N ARG A 24 -29.25 0.36 -4.74
CA ARG A 24 -28.16 -0.42 -4.09
C ARG A 24 -28.61 -1.03 -2.78
N ASN A 25 -29.28 -0.25 -1.94
CA ASN A 25 -29.74 -0.71 -0.63
C ASN A 25 -30.79 -1.82 -0.73
N GLU A 26 -31.69 -1.76 -1.72
CA GLU A 26 -32.66 -2.83 -1.97
C GLU A 26 -32.00 -4.12 -2.46
N LEU A 27 -31.04 -4.03 -3.38
CA LEU A 27 -30.29 -5.20 -3.85
C LEU A 27 -29.51 -5.86 -2.70
N LEU A 28 -28.88 -5.06 -1.81
CA LEU A 28 -28.22 -5.57 -0.62
C LEU A 28 -29.20 -6.27 0.34
N LYS A 29 -30.40 -5.69 0.55
CA LYS A 29 -31.46 -6.30 1.37
C LYS A 29 -31.97 -7.61 0.76
N ALA A 30 -31.99 -7.71 -0.57
CA ALA A 30 -32.35 -8.93 -1.30
C ALA A 30 -31.23 -9.99 -1.29
N GLY A 31 -30.09 -9.72 -0.66
CA GLY A 31 -28.99 -10.68 -0.47
C GLY A 31 -27.96 -10.68 -1.59
N TRP A 32 -27.99 -9.71 -2.50
CA TRP A 32 -26.97 -9.58 -3.55
C TRP A 32 -25.63 -9.12 -2.96
N LYS A 33 -24.51 -9.63 -3.51
CA LYS A 33 -23.16 -9.22 -3.09
C LYS A 33 -22.86 -7.80 -3.57
N VAL A 34 -22.16 -7.01 -2.74
CA VAL A 34 -21.74 -5.62 -3.06
C VAL A 34 -20.96 -5.55 -4.38
N SER A 35 -20.06 -6.51 -4.62
CA SER A 35 -19.24 -6.58 -5.83
C SER A 35 -20.08 -6.66 -7.10
N ASP A 36 -21.11 -7.49 -7.10
CA ASP A 36 -21.96 -7.74 -8.28
C ASP A 36 -22.81 -6.51 -8.60
N ILE A 37 -23.28 -5.82 -7.55
CA ILE A 37 -24.02 -4.56 -7.65
C ILE A 37 -23.14 -3.48 -8.30
N GLU A 38 -21.91 -3.29 -7.83
CA GLU A 38 -21.02 -2.24 -8.37
C GLU A 38 -20.58 -2.52 -9.81
N VAL A 39 -20.33 -3.78 -10.17
CA VAL A 39 -20.04 -4.18 -11.57
C VAL A 39 -21.23 -3.87 -12.48
N ALA A 40 -22.46 -4.12 -12.01
CA ALA A 40 -23.67 -3.85 -12.78
C ALA A 40 -23.92 -2.34 -12.96
N PHE A 41 -23.69 -1.51 -11.94
CA PHE A 41 -23.79 -0.05 -12.06
C PHE A 41 -22.74 0.55 -13.00
N ARG A 42 -21.51 0.04 -12.99
CA ARG A 42 -20.46 0.46 -13.94
C ARG A 42 -20.83 0.13 -15.38
N ALA A 43 -21.36 -1.07 -15.64
CA ALA A 43 -21.80 -1.48 -16.97
C ALA A 43 -22.97 -0.64 -17.52
N MET A 44 -23.72 0.05 -16.65
CA MET A 44 -24.86 0.91 -16.99
C MET A 44 -24.48 2.38 -17.20
N THR A 45 -23.25 2.76 -16.86
CA THR A 45 -22.76 4.13 -17.05
C THR A 45 -22.03 4.17 -18.38
N PRO A 46 -22.54 4.86 -19.42
CA PRO A 46 -21.82 4.96 -20.68
C PRO A 46 -20.44 5.58 -20.40
N GLU A 47 -19.37 4.93 -20.86
CA GLU A 47 -18.04 5.53 -20.78
C GLU A 47 -18.09 6.92 -21.44
N PRO A 48 -17.57 7.97 -20.78
CA PRO A 48 -17.49 9.28 -21.40
C PRO A 48 -16.71 9.11 -22.69
N THR A 49 -17.35 9.43 -23.81
CA THR A 49 -16.72 9.39 -25.13
C THR A 49 -15.61 10.43 -25.11
N VAL A 50 -14.36 9.96 -25.01
CA VAL A 50 -13.19 10.84 -25.03
C VAL A 50 -13.01 11.34 -26.47
N GLU A 51 -13.59 12.50 -26.78
CA GLU A 51 -13.22 13.25 -27.97
C GLU A 51 -11.76 13.71 -27.82
N SER A 52 -10.88 13.13 -28.62
CA SER A 52 -9.47 13.48 -28.68
C SER A 52 -9.31 14.78 -29.49
N HIS A 53 -9.31 15.91 -28.79
CA HIS A 53 -8.84 17.18 -29.35
C HIS A 53 -7.48 17.57 -28.76
N PRO A 54 -6.47 17.87 -29.60
CA PRO A 54 -5.19 18.35 -29.15
C PRO A 54 -5.28 19.85 -28.84
N THR A 55 -5.34 20.21 -27.56
CA THR A 55 -5.29 21.62 -27.16
C THR A 55 -3.84 22.04 -26.95
N ALA A 56 -3.33 22.88 -27.85
CA ALA A 56 -2.08 23.60 -27.68
C ALA A 56 -2.24 24.66 -26.58
N VAL A 57 -1.42 24.56 -25.53
CA VAL A 57 -1.41 25.51 -24.41
C VAL A 57 -0.54 26.70 -24.81
N THR A 58 -1.17 27.87 -24.89
CA THR A 58 -0.47 29.16 -25.04
C THR A 58 -0.13 29.69 -23.65
N ALA A 59 1.12 30.10 -23.45
CA ALA A 59 1.60 30.67 -22.20
C ALA A 59 0.94 32.02 -21.92
N THR A 60 0.36 32.17 -20.73
CA THR A 60 -0.19 33.44 -20.23
C THR A 60 0.81 34.09 -19.29
N ASP A 61 1.11 35.36 -19.57
CA ASP A 61 2.00 36.27 -18.86
C ASP A 61 1.42 36.65 -17.47
N PHE A 62 2.20 36.43 -16.41
CA PHE A 62 1.86 36.72 -15.00
C PHE A 62 2.58 37.96 -14.44
N SER A 63 2.94 38.91 -15.29
CA SER A 63 3.58 40.16 -14.84
C SER A 63 2.56 41.19 -14.33
N LYS A 64 1.91 40.93 -13.18
CA LYS A 64 1.35 41.96 -12.26
C LYS A 64 0.70 41.33 -11.03
N LEU A 65 1.47 41.18 -9.95
CA LEU A 65 0.90 41.23 -8.60
C LEU A 65 1.78 42.10 -7.70
N THR A 66 1.12 43.07 -7.11
CA THR A 66 1.64 44.11 -6.22
C THR A 66 2.06 43.55 -4.85
N GLU A 67 3.16 44.12 -4.38
CA GLU A 67 3.80 43.97 -3.08
C GLU A 67 2.82 44.14 -1.90
N HIS A 68 2.65 43.09 -1.09
CA HIS A 68 1.96 43.16 0.19
C HIS A 68 2.91 42.74 1.30
N LYS A 69 3.21 43.67 2.21
CA LYS A 69 4.12 43.52 3.34
C LYS A 69 3.40 42.76 4.47
N PRO A 70 3.84 41.56 4.88
CA PRO A 70 3.18 40.85 5.97
C PRO A 70 3.58 41.42 7.33
N SER A 71 2.58 41.60 8.19
CA SER A 71 2.73 41.94 9.60
C SER A 71 2.94 40.64 10.42
N PRO A 72 3.80 40.62 11.44
CA PRO A 72 4.10 39.39 12.18
C PRO A 72 2.91 38.97 13.04
N THR A 73 2.20 37.92 12.63
CA THR A 73 1.22 37.23 13.47
C THR A 73 1.92 36.10 14.23
N THR A 74 2.04 36.27 15.54
CA THR A 74 2.51 35.23 16.46
C THR A 74 1.49 34.09 16.50
N ILE A 75 1.79 32.98 15.81
CA ILE A 75 1.01 31.75 15.87
C ILE A 75 1.40 30.99 17.14
N ALA A 76 0.50 30.95 18.12
CA ALA A 76 0.65 30.06 19.26
C ALA A 76 0.41 28.61 18.78
N LEU A 77 1.45 27.77 18.83
CA LEU A 77 1.37 26.34 18.58
C LEU A 77 0.41 25.69 19.58
N GLN A 78 -0.83 25.45 19.15
CA GLN A 78 -1.74 24.58 19.88
C GLN A 78 -1.23 23.14 19.75
N SER A 79 -1.09 22.48 20.90
CA SER A 79 -0.62 21.09 20.97
C SER A 79 -1.59 20.16 20.22
N VAL A 80 -1.10 19.57 19.14
CA VAL A 80 -1.82 18.57 18.32
C VAL A 80 -2.30 17.42 19.21
N PRO A 81 -3.57 16.96 19.10
CA PRO A 81 -4.06 15.81 19.85
C PRO A 81 -3.24 14.55 19.54
N LYS A 82 -2.82 13.82 20.58
CA LYS A 82 -1.98 12.63 20.48
C LYS A 82 -2.74 11.46 19.86
N PHE A 83 -2.54 11.21 18.56
CA PHE A 83 -3.02 10.02 17.86
C PHE A 83 -2.05 8.83 18.07
N LYS A 84 -2.41 7.86 18.94
CA LYS A 84 -1.58 6.67 19.22
C LYS A 84 -2.02 5.36 18.55
N SER A 85 -3.24 5.24 18.00
CA SER A 85 -3.78 3.94 17.57
C SER A 85 -3.41 3.50 16.15
N LYS A 86 -3.07 4.42 15.24
CA LYS A 86 -2.91 4.08 13.80
C LYS A 86 -1.50 3.64 13.37
N ARG A 87 -0.48 3.87 14.19
CA ARG A 87 0.89 3.34 13.96
C ARG A 87 0.86 1.80 13.95
N LEU A 88 -0.01 1.21 14.76
CA LEU A 88 -0.16 -0.23 14.89
C LEU A 88 -0.66 -0.87 13.59
N ILE A 89 -1.65 -0.29 12.89
CA ILE A 89 -2.18 -0.84 11.62
C ILE A 89 -1.12 -0.88 10.51
N PHE A 90 -0.28 0.15 10.40
CA PHE A 90 0.80 0.20 9.42
C PHE A 90 1.96 -0.74 9.76
N GLU A 91 2.39 -0.80 11.02
CA GLU A 91 3.39 -1.79 11.49
C GLU A 91 2.91 -3.23 11.25
N LEU A 92 1.61 -3.44 11.38
CA LEU A 92 0.92 -4.72 11.25
C LEU A 92 0.77 -5.18 9.79
N PHE A 93 0.52 -4.26 8.86
CA PHE A 93 0.60 -4.53 7.42
C PHE A 93 2.03 -4.86 6.98
N ALA A 94 3.03 -4.17 7.56
CA ALA A 94 4.43 -4.41 7.26
C ALA A 94 4.89 -5.82 7.70
N VAL A 95 4.49 -6.29 8.89
CA VAL A 95 4.82 -7.67 9.34
C VAL A 95 4.21 -8.73 8.42
N ILE A 96 2.95 -8.57 8.01
CA ILE A 96 2.33 -9.49 7.04
C ILE A 96 3.09 -9.46 5.71
N LEU A 97 3.43 -8.28 5.19
CA LEU A 97 4.20 -8.14 3.95
C LEU A 97 5.60 -8.78 4.06
N ILE A 98 6.28 -8.66 5.19
CA ILE A 98 7.58 -9.31 5.45
C ILE A 98 7.44 -10.83 5.47
N VAL A 99 6.38 -11.36 6.10
CA VAL A 99 6.10 -12.81 6.14
C VAL A 99 5.73 -13.33 4.75
N LEU A 100 4.95 -12.58 3.98
CA LEU A 100 4.59 -12.90 2.60
C LEU A 100 5.81 -12.84 1.67
N ALA A 101 6.71 -11.86 1.85
CA ALA A 101 7.93 -11.72 1.04
C ALA A 101 9.01 -12.76 1.41
N GLY A 102 9.05 -13.24 2.66
CA GLY A 102 10.14 -14.08 3.18
C GLY A 102 9.87 -15.58 3.25
N GLY A 103 8.65 -16.05 2.97
CA GLY A 103 8.21 -17.43 3.25
C GLY A 103 8.23 -18.37 2.05
N GLY A 104 9.37 -19.00 1.76
CA GLY A 104 9.43 -20.08 0.78
C GLY A 104 10.03 -21.37 1.34
N ILE A 105 9.18 -22.32 1.76
CA ILE A 105 9.59 -23.71 2.03
C ILE A 105 8.55 -24.67 1.44
N THR A 106 9.02 -25.60 0.60
CA THR A 106 8.19 -26.58 -0.11
C THR A 106 7.94 -27.83 0.73
N TYR A 107 6.68 -28.25 0.85
CA TYR A 107 6.29 -29.64 1.13
C TYR A 107 5.18 -30.03 0.16
N GLY A 108 5.43 -31.07 -0.63
CA GLY A 108 4.45 -31.65 -1.54
C GLY A 108 3.77 -32.86 -0.91
N TYR A 109 2.44 -32.91 -0.99
CA TYR A 109 1.65 -34.06 -1.46
C TYR A 109 0.15 -33.75 -1.34
N TYR A 110 -0.57 -33.79 -2.48
CA TYR A 110 -1.97 -34.18 -2.74
C TYR A 110 -2.68 -33.36 -3.82
N TYR A 111 -3.38 -34.09 -4.69
CA TYR A 111 -3.78 -33.73 -6.07
C TYR A 111 -5.17 -33.07 -6.20
N HIS A 112 -5.55 -32.25 -5.23
CA HIS A 112 -6.56 -31.20 -5.43
C HIS A 112 -6.00 -29.95 -4.76
N LEU A 113 -5.30 -29.12 -5.54
CA LEU A 113 -4.59 -27.95 -5.04
C LEU A 113 -5.59 -27.00 -4.37
N SER A 114 -5.71 -27.10 -3.05
CA SER A 114 -6.42 -26.11 -2.26
C SER A 114 -5.81 -24.74 -2.57
N PRO A 115 -6.61 -23.65 -2.57
CA PRO A 115 -6.09 -22.31 -2.78
C PRO A 115 -4.86 -21.99 -1.89
N TYR A 116 -4.84 -22.52 -0.67
CA TYR A 116 -3.69 -22.49 0.24
C TYR A 116 -2.41 -23.10 -0.34
N LEU A 117 -2.48 -24.25 -1.02
CA LEU A 117 -1.31 -24.87 -1.65
C LEU A 117 -0.78 -24.00 -2.80
N VAL A 118 -1.66 -23.36 -3.56
CA VAL A 118 -1.25 -22.45 -4.65
C VAL A 118 -0.60 -21.20 -4.08
N LEU A 119 -1.19 -20.59 -3.04
CA LEU A 119 -0.59 -19.45 -2.36
C LEU A 119 0.76 -19.81 -1.74
N ASN A 120 0.87 -20.94 -1.04
CA ASN A 120 2.13 -21.36 -0.44
C ASN A 120 3.22 -21.61 -1.50
N LYS A 121 2.86 -22.27 -2.61
CA LYS A 121 3.77 -22.44 -3.76
C LYS A 121 4.19 -21.08 -4.31
N SER A 122 3.28 -20.10 -4.33
CA SER A 122 3.56 -18.75 -4.79
C SER A 122 4.55 -18.01 -3.92
N MET A 123 4.38 -18.06 -2.61
CA MET A 123 5.33 -17.48 -1.65
C MET A 123 6.71 -18.18 -1.76
N GLY A 124 6.71 -19.51 -1.94
CA GLY A 124 7.88 -20.29 -2.34
C GLY A 124 8.63 -19.70 -3.52
N LYS A 125 7.92 -19.48 -4.62
CA LYS A 125 8.50 -18.95 -5.86
C LYS A 125 8.93 -17.49 -5.74
N LEU A 126 8.21 -16.68 -4.96
CA LEU A 126 8.57 -15.29 -4.70
C LEU A 126 9.93 -15.19 -4.00
N SER A 127 10.27 -16.11 -3.09
CA SER A 127 11.58 -16.15 -2.43
C SER A 127 12.76 -16.46 -3.37
N GLU A 128 12.48 -17.03 -4.55
CA GLU A 128 13.48 -17.30 -5.59
C GLU A 128 13.67 -16.10 -6.54
N VAL A 129 12.82 -15.07 -6.44
CA VAL A 129 12.90 -13.88 -7.31
C VAL A 129 14.13 -13.06 -6.95
N LYS A 130 14.93 -12.75 -7.96
CA LYS A 130 16.12 -11.91 -7.84
C LYS A 130 15.88 -10.48 -8.29
N THR A 131 14.99 -10.30 -9.25
CA THR A 131 14.65 -8.98 -9.79
C THR A 131 13.18 -8.92 -10.12
N PHE A 132 12.57 -7.75 -9.96
CA PHE A 132 11.18 -7.53 -10.36
C PHE A 132 10.88 -6.04 -10.52
N GLU A 133 9.84 -5.75 -11.28
CA GLU A 133 9.21 -4.44 -11.33
C GLU A 133 7.85 -4.49 -10.61
N TYR A 134 7.50 -3.40 -9.95
CA TYR A 134 6.22 -3.29 -9.25
C TYR A 134 5.56 -1.92 -9.43
N SER A 135 4.25 -1.91 -9.23
CA SER A 135 3.46 -0.68 -9.01
C SER A 135 2.48 -0.91 -7.88
N LEU A 136 2.49 -0.03 -6.89
CA LEU A 136 1.58 0.02 -5.76
C LEU A 136 0.70 1.26 -5.87
N THR A 137 -0.58 1.11 -5.60
CA THR A 137 -1.52 2.22 -5.39
C THR A 137 -2.33 1.93 -4.14
N ILE A 138 -2.33 2.87 -3.21
CA ILE A 138 -3.16 2.86 -2.02
C ILE A 138 -4.04 4.10 -2.10
N SER A 139 -5.36 3.92 -2.00
CA SER A 139 -6.30 5.04 -1.92
C SER A 139 -7.20 4.85 -0.72
N ASN A 140 -7.52 5.94 -0.06
CA ASN A 140 -8.51 6.00 1.01
C ASN A 140 -9.54 7.05 0.67
N THR A 141 -10.79 6.73 0.95
CA THR A 141 -11.92 7.65 0.85
C THR A 141 -12.66 7.62 2.17
N ASP A 142 -12.84 8.77 2.82
CA ASP A 142 -13.64 8.96 4.02
C ASP A 142 -14.78 9.95 3.71
N THR A 143 -16.01 9.47 3.85
CA THR A 143 -17.23 10.26 3.65
C THR A 143 -17.69 10.94 4.94
N SER A 144 -17.08 10.61 6.08
CA SER A 144 -17.41 11.21 7.38
C SER A 144 -16.70 12.52 7.67
N ASN A 145 -15.82 12.98 6.77
CA ASN A 145 -14.93 14.13 6.94
C ASN A 145 -14.09 14.06 8.23
N LYS A 146 -13.81 12.86 8.74
CA LYS A 146 -12.95 12.65 9.91
C LYS A 146 -11.49 12.46 9.50
N TYR A 147 -11.26 12.04 8.27
CA TYR A 147 -9.98 11.71 7.67
C TYR A 147 -9.92 12.26 6.25
N ASP A 148 -8.72 12.58 5.82
CA ASP A 148 -8.50 13.08 4.47
C ASP A 148 -8.55 11.94 3.47
N ASN A 149 -9.14 12.21 2.32
CA ASN A 149 -9.01 11.31 1.18
C ASN A 149 -7.57 11.40 0.70
N PHE A 150 -6.86 10.29 0.65
CA PHE A 150 -5.50 10.28 0.13
C PHE A 150 -5.32 9.21 -0.93
N THR A 151 -4.38 9.45 -1.83
CA THR A 151 -3.85 8.44 -2.75
C THR A 151 -2.34 8.47 -2.65
N LEU A 152 -1.74 7.29 -2.49
CA LEU A 152 -0.32 7.03 -2.51
C LEU A 152 -0.03 6.07 -3.66
N GLN A 153 0.94 6.41 -4.50
CA GLN A 153 1.40 5.56 -5.58
C GLN A 153 2.91 5.36 -5.46
N SER A 154 3.35 4.13 -5.63
CA SER A 154 4.76 3.79 -5.75
C SER A 154 4.97 2.96 -7.00
N ARG A 155 6.03 3.25 -7.76
CA ARG A 155 6.47 2.43 -8.89
C ARG A 155 7.94 2.20 -8.73
N GLY A 156 8.40 0.96 -8.94
CA GLY A 156 9.81 0.70 -8.77
C GLY A 156 10.31 -0.57 -9.43
N VAL A 157 11.63 -0.70 -9.38
CA VAL A 157 12.37 -1.86 -9.79
C VAL A 157 13.35 -2.23 -8.69
N GLU A 158 13.46 -3.53 -8.42
CA GLU A 158 14.31 -4.09 -7.38
C GLU A 158 15.25 -5.12 -8.01
N ASP A 159 16.52 -5.07 -7.62
CA ASP A 159 17.53 -6.10 -7.84
C ASP A 159 18.10 -6.53 -6.48
N ILE A 160 17.67 -7.71 -6.06
CA ILE A 160 18.06 -8.38 -4.82
C ILE A 160 18.92 -9.61 -5.12
N THR A 161 19.58 -9.66 -6.28
CA THR A 161 20.51 -10.74 -6.65
C THR A 161 21.64 -10.87 -5.62
N ASP A 162 22.09 -9.75 -5.07
CA ASP A 162 23.05 -9.67 -3.97
C ASP A 162 22.38 -8.93 -2.79
N LEU A 163 22.07 -9.67 -1.72
CA LEU A 163 21.43 -9.11 -0.52
C LEU A 163 22.31 -8.09 0.21
N ASN A 164 23.63 -8.15 0.00
CA ASN A 164 24.55 -7.16 0.57
C ASN A 164 24.70 -5.94 -0.33
N ASN A 165 24.23 -5.99 -1.58
CA ASN A 165 24.36 -4.90 -2.54
C ASN A 165 23.08 -4.78 -3.37
N THR A 166 21.94 -4.65 -2.67
CA THR A 166 20.65 -4.48 -3.32
C THR A 166 20.64 -3.17 -4.10
N LYS A 167 19.99 -3.20 -5.26
CA LYS A 167 19.78 -2.01 -6.08
C LYS A 167 18.30 -1.77 -6.24
N SER A 168 17.87 -0.53 -6.02
CA SER A 168 16.47 -0.17 -6.19
C SER A 168 16.31 1.20 -6.81
N SER A 169 15.25 1.36 -7.59
CA SER A 169 14.79 2.66 -8.09
C SER A 169 13.29 2.72 -7.88
N ILE A 170 12.84 3.71 -7.11
CA ILE A 170 11.45 3.85 -6.67
C ILE A 170 11.02 5.29 -6.91
N THR A 171 9.88 5.48 -7.57
CA THR A 171 9.18 6.76 -7.61
C THR A 171 7.98 6.65 -6.69
N LEU A 172 7.96 7.47 -5.64
CA LEU A 172 6.86 7.60 -4.69
C LEU A 172 6.12 8.91 -4.98
N SER A 173 4.79 8.86 -5.04
CA SER A 173 3.97 10.06 -5.16
C SER A 173 2.73 9.92 -4.30
N GLY A 174 2.22 11.04 -3.82
CA GLY A 174 0.98 11.05 -3.06
C GLY A 174 0.23 12.35 -3.24
N THR A 175 -1.07 12.29 -3.01
CA THR A 175 -1.98 13.43 -3.01
C THR A 175 -2.98 13.25 -1.87
N SER A 176 -3.19 14.28 -1.07
CA SER A 176 -4.31 14.40 -0.16
C SER A 176 -5.34 15.36 -0.75
N ALA A 177 -6.61 14.98 -0.79
CA ALA A 177 -7.69 15.87 -1.22
C ALA A 177 -8.20 16.66 -0.02
N ASP A 178 -8.35 17.98 -0.20
CA ASP A 178 -8.85 19.01 0.73
C ASP A 178 -9.15 18.52 2.15
N ASP A 179 -8.19 18.75 3.04
CA ASP A 179 -8.50 18.95 4.46
C ASP A 179 -9.07 20.37 4.61
N SER A 180 -10.14 20.52 5.37
CA SER A 180 -10.61 21.81 5.90
C SER A 180 -9.51 22.73 6.47
N THR A 181 -8.35 22.18 6.86
CA THR A 181 -7.22 22.95 7.39
C THR A 181 -6.27 23.50 6.32
N PHE A 182 -6.21 22.90 5.13
CA PHE A 182 -5.36 23.35 4.02
C PHE A 182 -6.24 23.81 2.87
N THR A 183 -6.07 25.05 2.44
CA THR A 183 -6.86 25.61 1.33
C THR A 183 -6.59 24.96 -0.03
N ASN A 184 -5.55 24.14 -0.14
CA ASN A 184 -5.16 23.45 -1.36
C ASN A 184 -4.75 21.99 -1.05
N PRO A 185 -5.00 21.05 -1.98
CA PRO A 185 -4.53 19.67 -1.85
C PRO A 185 -3.00 19.62 -1.76
N ILE A 186 -2.48 18.84 -0.81
CA ILE A 186 -1.04 18.59 -0.67
C ILE A 186 -0.67 17.38 -1.52
N GLY A 187 0.28 17.56 -2.42
CA GLY A 187 0.82 16.53 -3.28
C GLY A 187 2.34 16.48 -3.19
N PHE A 188 2.91 15.30 -3.38
CA PHE A 188 4.37 15.13 -3.42
C PHE A 188 4.78 14.10 -4.46
N GLN A 189 6.00 14.23 -4.96
CA GLN A 189 6.68 13.22 -5.77
C GLN A 189 8.16 13.19 -5.42
N ILE A 190 8.64 12.00 -5.07
CA ILE A 190 10.01 11.73 -4.65
C ILE A 190 10.51 10.53 -5.44
N ASP A 191 11.62 10.71 -6.14
CA ASP A 191 12.40 9.60 -6.68
C ASP A 191 13.45 9.17 -5.64
N TYR A 192 13.63 7.87 -5.50
CA TYR A 192 14.55 7.23 -4.58
C TYR A 192 15.38 6.18 -5.31
N ARG A 193 16.68 6.11 -5.02
CA ARG A 193 17.54 5.00 -5.46
C ARG A 193 18.41 4.51 -4.32
N ASN A 194 18.59 3.20 -4.24
CA ASN A 194 19.63 2.56 -3.43
C ASN A 194 20.63 1.88 -4.36
N ILE A 195 21.91 2.19 -4.24
CA ILE A 195 22.98 1.59 -5.05
C ILE A 195 24.22 1.46 -4.18
N SER A 196 24.65 0.22 -3.90
CA SER A 196 25.91 -0.03 -3.17
C SER A 196 26.00 0.76 -1.86
N HIS A 197 24.93 0.68 -1.06
CA HIS A 197 24.74 1.36 0.23
C HIS A 197 24.61 2.89 0.19
N ASN A 198 24.62 3.50 -0.99
CA ASN A 198 24.32 4.91 -1.14
C ASN A 198 22.84 5.08 -1.39
N ILE A 199 22.20 5.94 -0.60
CA ILE A 199 20.83 6.36 -0.83
C ILE A 199 20.87 7.67 -1.59
N TYR A 200 20.04 7.74 -2.64
CA TYR A 200 19.81 8.95 -3.42
C TYR A 200 18.34 9.27 -3.36
N ALA A 201 17.99 10.54 -3.10
CA ALA A 201 16.61 11.00 -3.21
C ALA A 201 16.54 12.26 -4.04
N LYS A 202 15.50 12.41 -4.85
CA LYS A 202 15.21 13.63 -5.61
C LYS A 202 13.76 14.00 -5.36
N VAL A 203 13.54 15.23 -4.93
CA VAL A 203 12.20 15.77 -4.74
C VAL A 203 11.80 16.46 -6.05
N ASP A 204 10.81 15.91 -6.73
CA ASP A 204 10.30 16.47 -7.99
C ASP A 204 9.17 17.46 -7.76
N LYS A 205 8.38 17.20 -6.72
CA LYS A 205 7.15 17.94 -6.43
C LYS A 205 6.85 17.95 -4.94
N LEU A 206 6.43 19.09 -4.42
CA LEU A 206 5.94 19.26 -3.05
C LEU A 206 4.95 20.43 -2.99
N ASP A 207 3.67 20.15 -3.26
CA ASP A 207 2.62 21.18 -3.28
C ASP A 207 2.45 21.81 -1.89
N GLY A 208 2.36 23.14 -1.84
CA GLY A 208 2.25 23.94 -0.60
C GLY A 208 3.58 24.22 0.12
N LEU A 209 4.69 23.65 -0.33
CA LEU A 209 6.04 23.90 0.19
C LEU A 209 7.04 24.19 -0.95
N GLU A 210 6.54 24.65 -2.09
CA GLU A 210 7.34 24.86 -3.29
C GLU A 210 8.44 25.88 -3.04
N ASP A 211 8.12 27.00 -2.40
CA ASP A 211 9.09 28.06 -2.11
C ASP A 211 10.21 27.58 -1.16
N LEU A 212 9.85 26.75 -0.17
CA LEU A 212 10.81 26.22 0.79
C LEU A 212 11.75 25.20 0.14
N ALA A 213 11.22 24.34 -0.74
CA ALA A 213 11.98 23.26 -1.37
C ALA A 213 12.59 23.64 -2.73
N ALA A 214 12.26 24.81 -3.29
CA ALA A 214 12.73 25.28 -4.59
C ALA A 214 14.25 25.11 -4.80
N PRO A 215 15.13 25.40 -3.82
CA PRO A 215 16.58 25.26 -4.01
C PRO A 215 17.06 23.82 -4.25
N ILE A 216 16.28 22.82 -3.83
CA ILE A 216 16.62 21.40 -3.90
C ILE A 216 15.76 20.60 -4.88
N PHE A 217 14.73 21.22 -5.49
CA PHE A 217 13.91 20.53 -6.48
C PHE A 217 14.72 20.05 -7.68
N ASP A 218 14.35 18.86 -8.16
CA ASP A 218 14.95 18.18 -9.30
C ASP A 218 16.46 17.91 -9.15
N LYS A 219 16.99 17.99 -7.92
CA LYS A 219 18.37 17.64 -7.59
C LYS A 219 18.42 16.31 -6.86
N TRP A 220 19.35 15.44 -7.27
CA TRP A 220 19.65 14.24 -6.50
C TRP A 220 20.47 14.59 -5.27
N ILE A 221 19.95 14.23 -4.11
CA ILE A 221 20.61 14.37 -2.81
C ILE A 221 21.19 13.01 -2.47
N LYS A 222 22.52 12.95 -2.32
CA LYS A 222 23.23 11.75 -1.88
C LYS A 222 23.33 11.73 -0.36
N PHE A 223 22.87 10.63 0.23
CA PHE A 223 23.03 10.32 1.65
C PHE A 223 24.13 9.27 1.78
N ASP A 224 25.29 9.71 2.25
CA ASP A 224 26.37 8.80 2.64
C ASP A 224 26.09 8.29 4.05
N LEU A 225 25.75 7.01 4.16
CA LEU A 225 25.47 6.38 5.45
C LEU A 225 26.75 5.91 6.17
N THR A 226 27.93 6.02 5.54
CA THR A 226 29.20 5.59 6.13
C THR A 226 29.49 6.26 7.47
N PRO A 227 29.36 7.59 7.63
CA PRO A 227 29.62 8.24 8.92
C PRO A 227 28.65 7.78 10.01
N ILE A 228 27.39 7.52 9.67
CA ILE A 228 26.38 6.99 10.60
C ILE A 228 26.77 5.56 11.00
N LYS A 229 27.23 4.74 10.05
CA LYS A 229 27.72 3.39 10.35
C LYS A 229 28.92 3.41 11.27
N GLU A 230 29.89 4.28 11.03
CA GLU A 230 31.10 4.39 11.86
C GLU A 230 30.78 4.96 13.26
N GLN A 231 29.98 6.03 13.34
CA GLN A 231 29.66 6.71 14.59
C GLN A 231 28.86 5.81 15.55
N TYR A 232 27.92 5.03 15.01
CA TYR A 232 27.08 4.15 15.79
C TYR A 232 27.57 2.70 15.78
N ASP A 233 28.76 2.43 15.22
CA ASP A 233 29.35 1.10 15.11
C ASP A 233 28.34 0.11 14.49
N LEU A 234 27.57 0.56 13.49
CA LEU A 234 26.50 -0.24 12.86
C LEU A 234 27.06 -1.46 12.15
N ASP A 235 28.35 -1.47 11.83
CA ASP A 235 29.05 -2.66 11.33
C ASP A 235 29.19 -3.75 12.41
N LYS A 236 29.10 -3.38 13.70
CA LYS A 236 28.98 -4.32 14.83
C LYS A 236 27.53 -4.54 15.28
N VAL A 237 26.58 -3.77 14.78
CA VAL A 237 25.13 -4.02 14.94
C VAL A 237 24.68 -5.23 14.11
N ASP A 238 25.61 -5.95 13.48
CA ASP A 238 25.41 -7.36 13.14
C ASP A 238 25.15 -8.24 14.37
N GLU A 239 25.60 -7.82 15.57
CA GLU A 239 25.08 -8.31 16.84
C GLU A 239 23.88 -7.46 17.28
N PRO A 240 22.69 -8.07 17.44
CA PRO A 240 21.47 -7.34 17.71
C PRO A 240 21.62 -6.53 19.00
N VAL A 241 21.32 -5.23 18.93
CA VAL A 241 21.08 -4.40 20.11
C VAL A 241 20.18 -5.19 21.05
N ALA A 242 20.62 -5.42 22.29
CA ALA A 242 19.91 -6.24 23.26
C ALA A 242 18.46 -5.75 23.43
N GLY A 243 17.51 -6.41 22.74
CA GLY A 243 16.09 -6.04 22.72
C GLY A 243 15.49 -5.78 21.33
N SER A 244 16.27 -5.49 20.29
CA SER A 244 15.80 -5.45 18.90
C SER A 244 16.50 -6.56 18.10
N LYS A 245 15.89 -7.75 18.05
CA LYS A 245 16.27 -8.74 17.05
C LYS A 245 16.09 -8.06 15.68
N ASP A 246 17.17 -7.97 14.91
CA ASP A 246 17.19 -7.46 13.54
C ASP A 246 15.98 -8.03 12.78
N ALA A 247 14.99 -7.20 12.47
CA ALA A 247 13.83 -7.63 11.68
C ALA A 247 14.24 -8.07 10.26
N SER A 248 15.45 -7.68 9.82
CA SER A 248 16.11 -8.13 8.59
C SER A 248 16.71 -9.54 8.72
N LYS A 249 16.97 -10.03 9.94
CA LYS A 249 17.55 -11.37 10.23
C LYS A 249 16.55 -12.25 10.98
N ILE A 250 15.33 -12.37 10.45
CA ILE A 250 14.41 -13.44 10.89
C ILE A 250 15.11 -14.77 10.62
N SER A 251 15.41 -15.52 11.67
CA SER A 251 16.09 -16.82 11.54
C SER A 251 15.22 -17.80 10.76
N SER A 252 15.82 -18.82 10.14
CA SER A 252 15.04 -19.85 9.44
C SER A 252 14.02 -20.54 10.36
N ASP A 253 14.33 -20.70 11.65
CA ASP A 253 13.40 -21.24 12.66
C ASP A 253 12.25 -20.26 12.95
N GLN A 254 12.52 -18.96 13.09
CA GLN A 254 11.47 -17.96 13.25
C GLN A 254 10.56 -17.89 12.02
N LYS A 255 11.12 -17.97 10.81
CA LYS A 255 10.34 -18.04 9.56
C LYS A 255 9.41 -19.25 9.54
N ASP A 256 9.92 -20.43 9.91
CA ASP A 256 9.12 -21.65 9.99
C ASP A 256 8.01 -21.53 11.05
N LYS A 257 8.31 -20.97 12.23
CA LYS A 257 7.31 -20.72 13.28
C LYS A 257 6.23 -19.73 12.84
N LEU A 258 6.62 -18.62 12.21
CA LEU A 258 5.68 -17.64 11.66
C LEU A 258 4.78 -18.26 10.60
N TYR A 259 5.35 -19.08 9.72
CA TYR A 259 4.56 -19.78 8.71
C TYR A 259 3.56 -20.76 9.33
N LYS A 260 3.98 -21.50 10.36
CA LYS A 260 3.09 -22.40 11.11
C LYS A 260 1.96 -21.64 11.80
N ALA A 261 2.26 -20.51 12.46
CA ALA A 261 1.26 -19.65 13.10
C ALA A 261 0.26 -19.12 12.05
N LEU A 262 0.75 -18.53 10.95
CA LEU A 262 -0.09 -18.00 9.86
C LEU A 262 -1.10 -19.03 9.35
N LYS A 263 -0.67 -20.30 9.23
CA LYS A 263 -1.52 -21.41 8.79
C LYS A 263 -2.48 -21.90 9.89
N ALA A 264 -2.00 -22.00 11.13
CA ALA A 264 -2.78 -22.49 12.26
C ALA A 264 -3.94 -21.55 12.59
N ASP A 265 -3.66 -20.24 12.58
CA ASP A 265 -4.60 -19.20 13.03
C ASP A 265 -5.61 -18.83 11.94
N LYS A 266 -5.50 -19.41 10.74
CA LYS A 266 -6.45 -19.19 9.63
C LYS A 266 -6.70 -17.70 9.36
N VAL A 267 -5.62 -16.92 9.29
CA VAL A 267 -5.67 -15.47 9.05
C VAL A 267 -6.53 -15.10 7.84
N PHE A 268 -6.61 -15.99 6.86
CA PHE A 268 -7.29 -15.79 5.61
C PHE A 268 -8.32 -16.88 5.38
N ASP A 269 -9.55 -16.50 5.05
CA ASP A 269 -10.56 -17.42 4.55
C ASP A 269 -10.59 -17.33 3.02
N PHE A 270 -10.30 -18.44 2.34
CA PHE A 270 -10.46 -18.51 0.89
C PHE A 270 -11.95 -18.64 0.57
N SER A 271 -12.54 -17.54 0.14
CA SER A 271 -13.97 -17.45 -0.13
C SER A 271 -14.32 -18.07 -1.48
N GLU A 272 -13.53 -17.79 -2.52
CA GLU A 272 -13.89 -18.19 -3.88
C GLU A 272 -12.66 -18.33 -4.80
N ARG A 273 -12.72 -19.30 -5.72
CA ARG A 273 -11.85 -19.31 -6.91
C ARG A 273 -12.62 -18.64 -8.02
N LEU A 274 -12.14 -17.49 -8.47
CA LEU A 274 -12.75 -16.70 -9.52
C LEU A 274 -12.30 -17.20 -10.91
N LEU A 275 -12.88 -16.62 -11.96
CA LEU A 275 -12.52 -16.96 -13.34
C LEU A 275 -11.04 -16.64 -13.58
N ASN A 276 -10.36 -17.51 -14.31
CA ASN A 276 -8.98 -17.27 -14.67
C ASN A 276 -8.89 -16.04 -15.59
N GLU A 277 -7.83 -15.24 -15.43
CA GLU A 277 -7.62 -14.00 -16.18
C GLU A 277 -6.19 -13.92 -16.71
N LYS A 278 -5.97 -13.09 -17.73
CA LYS A 278 -4.62 -12.72 -18.16
C LYS A 278 -4.20 -11.41 -17.51
N VAL A 279 -3.08 -11.43 -16.80
CA VAL A 279 -2.48 -10.23 -16.19
C VAL A 279 -1.11 -10.03 -16.83
N ASN A 280 -0.87 -8.88 -17.46
CA ASN A 280 0.39 -8.57 -18.15
C ASN A 280 0.81 -9.67 -19.17
N GLY A 281 -0.17 -10.27 -19.86
CA GLY A 281 0.04 -11.36 -20.82
C GLY A 281 0.22 -12.75 -20.22
N VAL A 282 0.20 -12.89 -18.89
CA VAL A 282 0.37 -14.17 -18.18
C VAL A 282 -0.98 -14.74 -17.79
N ASP A 283 -1.23 -16.00 -18.12
CA ASP A 283 -2.41 -16.74 -17.64
C ASP A 283 -2.31 -16.96 -16.13
N ALA A 284 -3.22 -16.36 -15.37
CA ALA A 284 -3.25 -16.41 -13.93
C ALA A 284 -4.50 -17.14 -13.41
N THR A 285 -4.34 -17.81 -12.27
CA THR A 285 -5.48 -18.24 -11.45
C THR A 285 -5.82 -17.12 -10.48
N HIS A 286 -7.11 -16.79 -10.40
CA HIS A 286 -7.63 -15.68 -9.62
C HIS A 286 -8.37 -16.22 -8.39
N TYR A 287 -8.01 -15.73 -7.21
CA TYR A 287 -8.62 -16.11 -5.95
C TYR A 287 -9.15 -14.89 -5.22
N GLN A 288 -10.30 -15.04 -4.58
CA GLN A 288 -10.81 -14.13 -3.58
C GLN A 288 -10.55 -14.71 -2.19
N ILE A 289 -10.09 -13.85 -1.31
CA ILE A 289 -9.66 -14.14 0.05
C ILE A 289 -10.29 -13.07 0.94
N THR A 290 -10.80 -13.45 2.11
CA THR A 290 -11.30 -12.50 3.10
C THR A 290 -10.45 -12.61 4.36
N LEU A 291 -10.14 -11.49 4.99
CA LEU A 291 -9.40 -11.47 6.26
C LEU A 291 -10.28 -12.02 7.39
N ASN A 292 -9.82 -13.06 8.07
CA ASN A 292 -10.38 -13.51 9.33
C ASN A 292 -9.79 -12.67 10.46
N LYS A 293 -10.57 -11.74 11.02
CA LYS A 293 -10.06 -10.75 12.01
C LYS A 293 -9.55 -11.39 13.30
N GLU A 294 -10.19 -12.45 13.80
CA GLU A 294 -9.73 -13.13 15.02
C GLU A 294 -8.49 -13.96 14.74
N GLY A 295 -8.49 -14.73 13.65
CA GLY A 295 -7.31 -15.46 13.22
C GLY A 295 -6.10 -14.56 12.96
N PHE A 296 -6.35 -13.39 12.38
CA PHE A 296 -5.35 -12.35 12.21
C PHE A 296 -4.79 -11.83 13.55
N LEU A 297 -5.65 -11.61 14.56
CA LEU A 297 -5.24 -11.15 15.89
C LEU A 297 -4.41 -12.19 16.65
N GLU A 298 -4.78 -13.47 16.52
CA GLU A 298 -4.02 -14.62 17.05
C GLU A 298 -2.63 -14.66 16.41
N PHE A 299 -2.57 -14.65 15.07
CA PHE A 299 -1.30 -14.62 14.34
C PHE A 299 -0.42 -13.45 14.72
N TYR A 300 -0.97 -12.25 14.85
CA TYR A 300 -0.21 -11.08 15.25
C TYR A 300 0.41 -11.24 16.65
N THR A 301 -0.34 -11.84 17.57
CA THR A 301 0.14 -12.13 18.93
C THR A 301 1.27 -13.16 18.91
N ASP A 302 1.10 -14.24 18.16
CA ASP A 302 2.11 -15.28 17.99
C ASP A 302 3.36 -14.75 17.28
N ALA A 303 3.18 -13.94 16.23
CA ALA A 303 4.28 -13.31 15.52
C ALA A 303 5.09 -12.38 16.42
N ALA A 304 4.45 -11.58 17.27
CA ALA A 304 5.15 -10.72 18.22
C ALA A 304 5.96 -11.54 19.24
N LYS A 305 5.42 -12.67 19.71
CA LYS A 305 6.14 -13.59 20.57
C LYS A 305 7.33 -14.24 19.86
N ILE A 306 7.15 -14.72 18.63
CA ILE A 306 8.22 -15.36 17.84
C ILE A 306 9.34 -14.37 17.51
N LEU A 307 8.99 -13.16 17.07
CA LEU A 307 9.93 -12.17 16.57
C LEU A 307 10.59 -11.38 17.69
N PHE A 308 9.86 -11.04 18.75
CA PHE A 308 10.32 -10.10 19.78
C PHE A 308 10.35 -10.67 21.19
N ASP A 309 9.97 -11.95 21.37
CA ASP A 309 9.78 -12.56 22.69
C ASP A 309 8.85 -11.71 23.57
N ARG A 310 7.89 -11.04 22.94
CA ARG A 310 6.95 -10.11 23.58
C ARG A 310 5.57 -10.74 23.61
N GLU A 311 4.99 -10.79 24.80
CA GLU A 311 3.58 -11.14 24.99
C GLU A 311 2.75 -9.86 25.09
N PHE A 312 1.60 -9.85 24.39
CA PHE A 312 0.64 -8.75 24.52
C PHE A 312 -0.21 -8.93 25.78
N THR A 313 -0.49 -7.84 26.47
CA THR A 313 -1.42 -7.86 27.59
C THR A 313 -2.86 -8.01 27.09
N ASN A 314 -3.77 -8.45 27.97
CA ASN A 314 -5.20 -8.50 27.65
C ASN A 314 -5.77 -7.13 27.21
N ASN A 315 -5.21 -6.04 27.73
CA ASN A 315 -5.61 -4.69 27.33
C ASN A 315 -5.13 -4.35 25.91
N ASP A 316 -3.92 -4.77 25.53
CA ASP A 316 -3.42 -4.60 24.16
C ASP A 316 -4.31 -5.36 23.18
N ILE A 317 -4.59 -6.64 23.45
CA ILE A 317 -5.47 -7.49 22.63
C ILE A 317 -6.87 -6.90 22.51
N LYS A 318 -7.44 -6.40 23.62
CA LYS A 318 -8.74 -5.74 23.62
C LYS A 318 -8.74 -4.46 22.77
N SER A 319 -7.68 -3.66 22.84
CA SER A 319 -7.53 -2.46 22.01
C SER A 319 -7.47 -2.82 20.53
N MET A 320 -6.62 -3.78 20.16
CA MET A 320 -6.48 -4.25 18.78
C MET A 320 -7.81 -4.80 18.23
N ARG A 321 -8.52 -5.60 19.03
CA ARG A 321 -9.86 -6.09 18.65
C ARG A 321 -10.82 -4.93 18.40
N GLN A 322 -10.81 -3.91 19.25
CA GLN A 322 -11.67 -2.73 19.07
C GLN A 322 -11.31 -1.95 17.80
N ASP A 323 -10.02 -1.85 17.46
CA ASP A 323 -9.56 -1.21 16.23
C ASP A 323 -9.99 -2.04 15.00
N LEU A 324 -9.89 -3.36 15.03
CA LEU A 324 -10.33 -4.23 13.93
C LEU A 324 -11.85 -4.19 13.68
N ARG A 325 -12.66 -3.78 14.68
CA ARG A 325 -14.13 -3.65 14.51
C ARG A 325 -14.53 -2.52 13.57
N VAL A 326 -13.67 -1.53 13.35
CA VAL A 326 -13.97 -0.44 12.39
C VAL A 326 -13.84 -0.91 10.95
N ILE A 327 -13.16 -2.02 10.71
CA ILE A 327 -13.07 -2.66 9.40
C ILE A 327 -14.31 -3.56 9.28
N ASN A 328 -15.23 -3.28 8.35
CA ASN A 328 -16.40 -4.12 8.12
C ASN A 328 -16.01 -5.40 7.38
N SER A 329 -15.43 -5.23 6.19
CA SER A 329 -14.79 -6.28 5.40
C SER A 329 -13.39 -5.87 4.98
N ALA A 330 -12.54 -6.86 4.74
CA ALA A 330 -11.25 -6.71 4.10
C ALA A 330 -11.09 -7.87 3.12
N ASP A 331 -11.45 -7.58 1.88
CA ASP A 331 -11.42 -8.52 0.77
C ASP A 331 -10.12 -8.34 0.00
N ILE A 332 -9.48 -9.45 -0.35
CA ILE A 332 -8.20 -9.51 -1.04
C ILE A 332 -8.37 -10.43 -2.23
N GLU A 333 -8.07 -9.93 -3.41
CA GLU A 333 -7.97 -10.71 -4.62
C GLU A 333 -6.51 -10.87 -5.02
N ILE A 334 -6.13 -12.08 -5.43
CA ILE A 334 -4.76 -12.39 -5.89
C ILE A 334 -4.78 -13.16 -7.20
N TRP A 335 -3.90 -12.75 -8.12
CA TRP A 335 -3.68 -13.40 -9.41
C TRP A 335 -2.31 -14.07 -9.39
N ILE A 336 -2.30 -15.40 -9.46
CA ILE A 336 -1.09 -16.22 -9.41
C ILE A 336 -0.88 -16.89 -10.76
N GLY A 337 0.29 -16.68 -11.37
CA GLY A 337 0.63 -17.25 -12.68
C GLY A 337 0.53 -18.77 -12.68
N LYS A 338 -0.14 -19.36 -13.68
CA LYS A 338 -0.39 -20.81 -13.72
C LYS A 338 0.90 -21.62 -13.91
N ASN A 339 1.86 -21.07 -14.66
CA ASN A 339 3.07 -21.79 -15.06
C ASN A 339 4.24 -21.57 -14.08
N ASP A 340 4.42 -20.35 -13.61
CA ASP A 340 5.52 -19.96 -12.72
C ASP A 340 5.12 -19.88 -11.24
N SER A 341 3.81 -19.88 -10.97
CA SER A 341 3.25 -19.69 -9.62
C SER A 341 3.61 -18.34 -8.98
N LEU A 342 4.04 -17.33 -9.74
CA LEU A 342 4.38 -16.01 -9.17
C LEU A 342 3.11 -15.14 -9.02
N PRO A 343 3.05 -14.27 -7.99
CA PRO A 343 1.93 -13.34 -7.85
C PRO A 343 2.09 -12.16 -8.81
N TYR A 344 1.14 -11.95 -9.72
CA TYR A 344 1.20 -10.86 -10.71
C TYR A 344 0.38 -9.64 -10.31
N LYS A 345 -0.66 -9.83 -9.50
CA LYS A 345 -1.54 -8.77 -9.03
C LYS A 345 -2.13 -9.14 -7.67
N ILE A 346 -2.24 -8.16 -6.80
CA ILE A 346 -2.95 -8.21 -5.53
C ILE A 346 -3.84 -6.98 -5.46
N VAL A 347 -5.13 -7.16 -5.18
CA VAL A 347 -6.07 -6.06 -4.95
C VAL A 347 -6.68 -6.28 -3.56
N GLY A 348 -6.47 -5.33 -2.66
CA GLY A 348 -7.16 -5.29 -1.38
C GLY A 348 -8.24 -4.22 -1.39
N SER A 349 -9.40 -4.50 -0.83
CA SER A 349 -10.42 -3.49 -0.55
C SER A 349 -10.95 -3.68 0.86
N SER A 350 -11.07 -2.59 1.60
CA SER A 350 -11.69 -2.59 2.91
C SER A 350 -12.76 -1.52 3.01
N GLN A 351 -13.81 -1.84 3.77
CA GLN A 351 -14.85 -0.89 4.14
C GLN A 351 -14.66 -0.50 5.61
N ILE A 352 -14.69 0.80 5.88
CA ILE A 352 -14.60 1.36 7.24
C ILE A 352 -16.01 1.73 7.69
N VAL A 353 -16.40 1.30 8.88
CA VAL A 353 -17.69 1.60 9.49
C VAL A 353 -17.53 2.35 10.80
N ASP A 354 -18.47 3.25 11.09
CA ASP A 354 -18.59 3.83 12.43
C ASP A 354 -19.11 2.75 13.39
N PRO A 355 -18.37 2.38 14.45
CA PRO A 355 -18.74 1.27 15.32
C PRO A 355 -20.01 1.52 16.14
N LYS A 356 -20.49 2.78 16.24
CA LYS A 356 -21.73 3.11 16.94
C LYS A 356 -22.95 3.01 16.02
N THR A 357 -22.79 3.37 14.75
CA THR A 357 -23.93 3.45 13.81
C THR A 357 -23.94 2.32 12.78
N SER A 358 -22.85 1.57 12.65
CA SER A 358 -22.59 0.57 11.61
C SER A 358 -22.69 1.11 10.17
N LYS A 359 -22.75 2.44 9.98
CA LYS A 359 -22.73 3.06 8.66
C LYS A 359 -21.32 3.03 8.10
N ILE A 360 -21.20 2.75 6.80
CA ILE A 360 -19.94 2.86 6.06
C ILE A 360 -19.55 4.34 6.06
N THR A 361 -18.40 4.64 6.66
CA THR A 361 -17.82 5.98 6.68
C THR A 361 -16.66 6.10 5.72
N GLY A 362 -16.15 5.00 5.17
CA GLY A 362 -15.09 5.09 4.19
C GLY A 362 -14.70 3.76 3.57
N SER A 363 -13.74 3.82 2.67
CA SER A 363 -13.16 2.66 2.03
C SER A 363 -11.67 2.87 1.80
N SER A 364 -10.91 1.78 1.81
CA SER A 364 -9.53 1.80 1.35
C SER A 364 -9.34 0.76 0.26
N THR A 365 -8.57 1.11 -0.76
CA THR A 365 -8.17 0.18 -1.83
C THR A 365 -6.67 0.13 -1.91
N LEU A 366 -6.13 -1.09 -2.05
CA LEU A 366 -4.73 -1.37 -2.34
C LEU A 366 -4.69 -2.10 -3.67
N THR A 367 -3.80 -1.71 -4.58
CA THR A 367 -3.52 -2.45 -5.80
C THR A 367 -2.01 -2.56 -5.94
N LEU A 368 -1.50 -3.77 -5.96
CA LEU A 368 -0.10 -4.09 -6.17
C LEU A 368 0.02 -4.95 -7.41
N ASN A 369 0.76 -4.48 -8.42
CA ASN A 369 1.06 -5.26 -9.61
C ASN A 369 2.55 -5.57 -9.64
N PHE A 370 2.89 -6.75 -10.13
CA PHE A 370 4.25 -7.18 -10.39
C PHE A 370 4.42 -7.58 -11.85
N LYS A 371 5.63 -7.38 -12.37
CA LYS A 371 6.02 -7.83 -13.70
C LYS A 371 7.54 -7.99 -13.80
N ASN A 372 7.99 -8.52 -14.93
CA ASN A 372 9.41 -8.63 -15.27
C ASN A 372 10.26 -9.37 -14.22
N PHE A 373 9.68 -10.39 -13.58
CA PHE A 373 10.39 -11.26 -12.66
C PHE A 373 11.65 -11.88 -13.30
N ASN A 374 12.77 -11.84 -12.58
CA ASN A 374 14.05 -12.40 -12.98
C ASN A 374 14.56 -11.90 -14.33
N LYS A 375 14.17 -10.69 -14.74
CA LYS A 375 14.72 -9.98 -15.91
C LYS A 375 15.88 -9.08 -15.47
N SER A 376 16.88 -8.89 -16.34
CA SER A 376 17.96 -7.95 -16.07
C SER A 376 17.39 -6.53 -15.95
N VAL A 377 17.78 -5.83 -14.90
CA VAL A 377 17.37 -4.45 -14.63
C VAL A 377 18.61 -3.60 -14.45
N THR A 378 18.54 -2.33 -14.85
CA THR A 378 19.64 -1.38 -14.69
C THR A 378 19.18 -0.24 -13.79
N VAL A 379 19.80 -0.14 -12.62
CA VAL A 379 19.66 1.01 -11.71
C VAL A 379 20.95 1.81 -11.81
N ALA A 380 20.89 2.97 -12.47
CA ALA A 380 22.05 3.82 -12.69
C ALA A 380 22.26 4.79 -11.53
N THR A 381 23.52 4.99 -11.14
CA THR A 381 23.93 6.03 -10.20
C THR A 381 23.62 7.40 -10.82
N PRO A 382 22.89 8.30 -10.12
CA PRO A 382 22.72 9.66 -10.59
C PRO A 382 24.09 10.36 -10.75
N THR A 383 24.28 11.10 -11.84
CA THR A 383 25.54 11.79 -12.14
C THR A 383 25.68 13.13 -11.42
N ASP A 384 24.57 13.85 -11.28
CA ASP A 384 24.54 15.20 -10.72
C ASP A 384 23.91 15.15 -9.33
N THR A 385 24.75 14.92 -8.32
CA THR A 385 24.32 14.80 -6.92
C THR A 385 24.91 15.89 -6.04
N ILE A 386 24.12 16.44 -5.13
CA ILE A 386 24.58 17.26 -4.00
C ILE A 386 24.62 16.41 -2.71
N SER A 387 25.42 16.80 -1.72
CA SER A 387 25.39 16.12 -0.43
C SER A 387 24.14 16.50 0.38
N PHE A 388 23.79 15.69 1.38
CA PHE A 388 22.72 16.02 2.32
C PHE A 388 22.98 17.36 3.04
N GLU A 389 24.22 17.63 3.46
CA GLU A 389 24.60 18.87 4.14
C GLU A 389 24.45 20.09 3.23
N GLU A 390 24.80 19.95 1.96
CA GLU A 390 24.58 21.00 0.96
C GLU A 390 23.09 21.26 0.75
N ALA A 391 22.30 20.20 0.55
CA ALA A 391 20.85 20.32 0.40
C ALA A 391 20.20 20.98 1.62
N PHE A 392 20.60 20.58 2.84
CA PHE A 392 20.14 21.18 4.08
C PHE A 392 20.55 22.66 4.16
N GLY A 393 21.80 22.98 3.82
CA GLY A 393 22.29 24.35 3.77
C GLY A 393 21.56 25.23 2.74
N LEU A 394 20.99 24.66 1.69
CA LEU A 394 20.16 25.38 0.71
C LEU A 394 18.75 25.69 1.22
N LEU A 395 18.18 24.83 2.08
CA LEU A 395 16.83 25.00 2.65
C LEU A 395 16.73 26.08 3.74
N PHE A 396 17.84 26.42 4.38
CA PHE A 396 17.88 27.33 5.55
C PHE A 396 18.72 28.60 5.33
N LYS A 397 18.99 28.95 4.07
CA LYS A 397 19.51 30.28 3.70
C LYS A 397 18.36 31.25 3.48
#